data_AF-A0A968MIY1-F1
#
_entry.id   AF-A0A968MIY1-F1
#
_cell.length_a   1.000
_cell.length_b   1.000
_cell.length_c   1.000
_cell.angle_alpha   90.00
_cell.angle_beta   90.00
_cell.angle_gamma   90.00
#
_symmetry.space_group_name_H-M   'P 1'
#
loop_
_entity.id
_entity.type
_entity.pdbx_description
1 polymer ?
#
loop_
_entity_poly.entity_id
_entity_poly.type
_entity_poly.pdbx_seq_one_letter_code
_entity_poly.pdbx_strand_id
1 'polypeptide(L)'
;MGANNPLGNVDIKKNLADRLFGGSEVDIRPQGSIDLSFGYNYSRIDNPVLPERARTNIIPIDFRMNIQMNVTGSIGSKLNINTNYNTQATFDFDNIMKLSYASDAFSEDDIIKTIEAGNVSLPLKGSLITGAQSLFGVKTQLQFGRLYLTGVASQQKSDRKEIQIKGGSQVQTYEVFADEYDENRHFCFLTSTVNCLNLRCKTYLKF
;
A
#
# COMPACT_ATOMS: atom_id res chain seq x y z
N MET A 1 -61.60 -12.55 17.02
CA MET A 1 -61.01 -11.88 15.84
C MET A 1 -59.91 -10.95 16.34
N GLY A 2 -58.69 -11.46 16.51
CA GLY A 2 -57.53 -10.68 16.96
C GLY A 2 -56.78 -10.13 15.75
N ALA A 3 -56.36 -8.88 15.83
CA ALA A 3 -55.84 -8.07 14.75
C ALA A 3 -54.75 -8.76 13.89
N ASN A 4 -55.04 -8.93 12.59
CA ASN A 4 -54.01 -9.13 11.58
C ASN A 4 -53.25 -7.82 11.43
N ASN A 5 -52.14 -7.69 12.16
CA ASN A 5 -51.24 -6.56 12.04
C ASN A 5 -50.59 -6.59 10.64
N PRO A 6 -50.89 -5.65 9.73
CA PRO A 6 -50.41 -5.70 8.33
C PRO A 6 -48.90 -5.48 8.19
N LEU A 7 -48.19 -5.25 9.30
CA LEU A 7 -46.76 -4.99 9.37
C LEU A 7 -45.92 -6.21 9.80
N GLY A 8 -46.55 -7.34 10.15
CA GLY A 8 -45.85 -8.51 10.69
C GLY A 8 -45.07 -9.36 9.67
N ASN A 9 -45.31 -9.19 8.37
CA ASN A 9 -44.75 -10.03 7.29
C ASN A 9 -43.91 -9.26 6.25
N VAL A 10 -43.59 -7.98 6.49
CA VAL A 10 -42.67 -7.24 5.63
C VAL A 10 -41.29 -7.31 6.28
N ASP A 11 -40.42 -8.16 5.74
CA ASP A 11 -39.04 -8.25 6.20
C ASP A 11 -38.25 -7.01 5.69
N ILE A 12 -38.35 -5.91 6.45
CA ILE A 12 -37.82 -4.58 6.11
C ILE A 12 -36.33 -4.65 5.74
N LYS A 13 -35.59 -5.59 6.35
CA LYS A 13 -34.16 -5.78 6.11
C LYS A 13 -33.88 -6.30 4.70
N LYS A 14 -34.69 -7.25 4.22
CA LYS A 14 -34.55 -7.82 2.87
C LYS A 14 -34.90 -6.79 1.80
N ASN A 15 -35.99 -6.05 1.99
CA ASN A 15 -36.40 -4.97 1.08
C ASN A 15 -35.40 -3.81 1.00
N LEU A 16 -34.69 -3.50 2.08
CA LEU A 16 -33.67 -2.45 2.07
C LEU A 16 -32.39 -2.91 1.36
N ALA A 17 -31.91 -4.12 1.65
CA ALA A 17 -30.72 -4.68 1.02
C ALA A 17 -30.91 -4.84 -0.50
N ASP A 18 -32.06 -5.35 -0.93
CA ASP A 18 -32.37 -5.49 -2.35
C ASP A 18 -32.38 -4.13 -3.08
N ARG A 19 -32.91 -3.07 -2.45
CA ARG A 19 -32.91 -1.71 -3.02
C ARG A 19 -31.53 -1.08 -3.11
N LEU A 20 -30.73 -1.23 -2.04
CA LEU A 20 -29.40 -0.64 -1.95
C LEU A 20 -28.36 -1.37 -2.79
N PHE A 21 -28.42 -2.71 -2.85
CA PHE A 21 -27.38 -3.53 -3.48
C PHE A 21 -27.81 -4.19 -4.81
N GLY A 22 -29.08 -4.04 -5.21
CA GLY A 22 -29.63 -4.66 -6.42
C GLY A 22 -29.88 -6.17 -6.28
N GLY A 23 -29.93 -6.65 -5.04
CA GLY A 23 -30.15 -8.04 -4.66
C GLY A 23 -29.46 -8.37 -3.33
N SER A 24 -29.96 -9.41 -2.65
CA SER A 24 -29.41 -9.87 -1.37
C SER A 24 -28.34 -10.96 -1.51
N GLU A 25 -27.98 -11.34 -2.73
CA GLU A 25 -27.00 -12.40 -2.97
C GLU A 25 -25.61 -11.95 -2.53
N VAL A 26 -24.91 -12.77 -1.75
CA VAL A 26 -23.57 -12.45 -1.23
C VAL A 26 -22.63 -13.57 -1.65
N ASP A 27 -21.79 -13.30 -2.65
CA ASP A 27 -20.71 -14.21 -3.04
C ASP A 27 -19.39 -13.63 -2.56
N ILE A 28 -18.73 -14.28 -1.61
CA ILE A 28 -17.42 -13.87 -1.10
C ILE A 28 -16.50 -15.09 -1.18
N ARG A 29 -15.40 -14.93 -1.91
CA ARG A 29 -14.42 -15.97 -2.17
C ARG A 29 -13.06 -15.55 -1.62
N PRO A 30 -12.75 -15.90 -0.36
CA PRO A 30 -11.41 -15.78 0.15
C PRO A 30 -10.53 -16.90 -0.41
N GLN A 31 -9.33 -16.56 -0.85
CA GLN A 31 -8.32 -17.47 -1.37
C GLN A 31 -6.98 -17.13 -0.71
N GLY A 32 -6.21 -18.13 -0.32
CA GLY A 32 -4.88 -17.92 0.26
C GLY A 32 -4.61 -18.80 1.47
N SER A 33 -3.61 -18.40 2.25
CA SER A 33 -3.16 -19.12 3.44
C SER A 33 -2.95 -18.17 4.61
N ILE A 34 -3.15 -18.70 5.80
CA ILE A 34 -2.93 -18.02 7.07
C ILE A 34 -2.11 -18.97 7.93
N ASP A 35 -0.85 -18.62 8.18
CA ASP A 35 -0.02 -19.32 9.16
C ASP A 35 0.01 -18.54 10.46
N LEU A 36 -0.25 -19.25 11.54
CA LEU A 36 -0.32 -18.70 12.88
C LEU A 36 0.62 -19.50 13.79
N SER A 37 1.68 -18.87 14.27
CA SER A 37 2.60 -19.52 15.20
C SER A 37 2.61 -18.80 16.54
N PHE A 38 2.39 -19.57 17.60
CA PHE A 38 2.54 -19.13 18.98
C PHE A 38 3.66 -19.94 19.61
N GLY A 39 4.62 -19.25 20.22
CA GLY A 39 5.70 -19.86 20.98
C GLY A 39 5.89 -19.14 22.31
N TYR A 40 6.32 -19.86 23.33
CA TYR A 40 6.93 -19.25 24.51
C TYR A 40 8.28 -19.94 24.70
N ASN A 41 9.31 -19.16 25.00
CA ASN A 41 10.64 -19.69 25.24
C ASN A 41 10.97 -19.53 26.73
N TYR A 42 11.30 -20.63 27.37
CA TYR A 42 11.80 -20.67 28.72
C TYR A 42 13.27 -21.11 28.68
N SER A 43 14.16 -20.26 29.18
CA SER A 43 15.59 -20.59 29.27
C SER A 43 16.10 -20.34 30.68
N ARG A 44 16.94 -21.26 31.16
CA ARG A 44 17.63 -21.13 32.43
C ARG A 44 19.13 -21.12 32.19
N ILE A 45 19.81 -20.09 32.70
CA ILE A 45 21.25 -19.93 32.60
C ILE A 45 21.87 -20.28 33.95
N ASP A 46 22.62 -21.37 34.01
CA ASP A 46 23.32 -21.84 35.22
C ASP A 46 24.66 -21.13 35.42
N ASN A 47 24.68 -19.80 35.26
CA ASN A 47 25.85 -18.99 35.53
C ASN A 47 25.81 -18.48 36.99
N PRO A 48 26.72 -18.93 37.87
CA PRO A 48 26.75 -18.53 39.26
C PRO A 48 27.01 -17.01 39.47
N VAL A 49 27.57 -16.33 38.46
CA VAL A 49 27.84 -14.88 38.48
C VAL A 49 26.55 -14.05 38.35
N LEU A 50 25.50 -14.61 37.75
CA LEU A 50 24.21 -13.92 37.61
C LEU A 50 23.35 -14.13 38.88
N PRO A 51 22.59 -13.11 39.33
CA PRO A 51 21.61 -13.27 40.40
C PRO A 51 20.48 -14.20 39.94
N GLU A 52 19.91 -15.00 40.85
CA GLU A 52 18.92 -16.06 40.54
C GLU A 52 17.72 -15.58 39.70
N ARG A 53 17.23 -14.37 39.98
CA ARG A 53 16.17 -13.72 39.19
C ARG A 53 16.51 -13.49 37.71
N ALA A 54 17.78 -13.33 37.38
CA ALA A 54 18.27 -13.14 36.02
C ALA A 54 18.75 -14.46 35.38
N ARG A 55 18.81 -15.56 36.16
CA ARG A 55 19.11 -16.90 35.64
C ARG A 55 17.91 -17.51 34.93
N THR A 56 16.70 -17.15 35.33
CA THR A 56 15.48 -17.58 34.67
C THR A 56 15.04 -16.51 33.67
N ASN A 57 15.19 -16.78 32.38
CA ASN A 57 14.70 -15.92 31.32
C ASN A 57 13.39 -16.50 30.77
N ILE A 58 12.28 -15.83 31.08
CA ILE A 58 10.98 -16.10 30.47
C ILE A 58 10.83 -15.09 29.34
N ILE A 59 11.01 -15.56 28.10
CA ILE A 59 10.83 -14.71 26.93
C ILE A 59 9.33 -14.45 26.75
N PRO A 60 8.91 -13.23 26.37
CA PRO A 60 7.53 -12.94 26.03
C PRO A 60 6.96 -13.94 25.03
N ILE A 61 5.64 -14.06 25.00
CA ILE A 61 4.94 -14.86 23.99
C ILE A 61 5.37 -14.34 22.61
N ASP A 62 5.97 -15.23 21.80
CA ASP A 62 6.28 -14.98 20.41
C ASP A 62 5.06 -15.31 19.57
N PHE A 63 4.41 -14.26 19.07
CA PHE A 63 3.24 -14.35 18.22
C PHE A 63 3.60 -13.89 16.82
N ARG A 64 3.59 -14.83 15.87
CA ARG A 64 3.86 -14.52 14.45
C ARG A 64 2.66 -14.92 13.62
N MET A 65 2.15 -13.95 12.87
CA MET A 65 1.10 -14.13 11.87
C MET A 65 1.72 -13.96 10.48
N ASN A 66 1.43 -14.92 9.61
CA ASN A 66 1.67 -14.82 8.19
C ASN A 66 0.35 -14.95 7.46
N ILE A 67 -0.21 -13.83 7.00
CA ILE A 67 -1.45 -13.81 6.24
C ILE A 67 -1.10 -13.50 4.80
N GLN A 68 -1.51 -14.38 3.90
CA GLN A 68 -1.43 -14.16 2.47
C GLN A 68 -2.78 -14.51 1.85
N MET A 69 -3.62 -13.51 1.65
CA MET A 69 -5.03 -13.67 1.33
C MET A 69 -5.45 -12.72 0.20
N ASN A 70 -6.14 -13.27 -0.78
CA ASN A 70 -6.91 -12.54 -1.78
C ASN A 70 -8.40 -12.80 -1.54
N VAL A 71 -9.20 -11.76 -1.36
CA VAL A 71 -10.66 -11.88 -1.25
C VAL A 71 -11.29 -11.13 -2.39
N THR A 72 -12.04 -11.84 -3.21
CA THR A 72 -12.94 -11.26 -4.20
C THR A 72 -14.37 -11.56 -3.79
N GLY A 73 -15.23 -10.55 -3.79
CA GLY A 73 -16.64 -10.77 -3.51
C GLY A 73 -17.53 -9.73 -4.18
N SER A 74 -18.77 -10.13 -4.41
CA SER A 74 -19.85 -9.30 -4.93
C SER A 74 -21.06 -9.43 -4.03
N ILE A 75 -21.61 -8.28 -3.61
CA ILE A 75 -22.86 -8.19 -2.86
C ILE A 75 -23.91 -7.60 -3.79
N GLY A 76 -24.94 -8.40 -4.06
CA GLY A 76 -25.92 -8.16 -5.10
C GLY A 76 -25.22 -7.94 -6.42
N SER A 77 -25.57 -6.83 -7.05
CA SER A 77 -25.05 -6.42 -8.35
C SER A 77 -24.33 -5.07 -8.32
N LYS A 78 -24.42 -4.33 -7.20
CA LYS A 78 -23.90 -2.97 -7.08
C LYS A 78 -22.59 -2.87 -6.30
N LEU A 79 -22.27 -3.82 -5.42
CA LEU A 79 -21.07 -3.72 -4.58
C LEU A 79 -20.08 -4.84 -4.91
N ASN A 80 -18.87 -4.45 -5.29
CA ASN A 80 -17.74 -5.35 -5.51
C ASN A 80 -16.62 -5.05 -4.53
N ILE A 81 -16.03 -6.10 -3.98
CA ILE A 81 -14.92 -6.09 -3.04
C ILE A 81 -13.77 -6.86 -3.68
N ASN A 82 -12.61 -6.24 -3.73
CA ASN A 82 -11.36 -6.89 -4.08
C ASN A 82 -10.30 -6.46 -3.08
N THR A 83 -9.83 -7.39 -2.27
CA THR A 83 -8.77 -7.13 -1.30
C THR A 83 -7.64 -8.15 -1.49
N ASN A 84 -6.42 -7.67 -1.46
CA ASN A 84 -5.20 -8.46 -1.43
C ASN A 84 -4.42 -8.01 -0.20
N TYR A 85 -4.13 -8.95 0.68
CA TYR A 85 -3.47 -8.70 1.95
C TYR A 85 -2.35 -9.71 2.15
N ASN A 86 -1.13 -9.19 2.28
CA ASN A 86 0.09 -9.93 2.54
C ASN A 86 0.87 -9.25 3.68
N THR A 87 0.96 -9.91 4.82
CA THR A 87 1.71 -9.39 5.99
C THR A 87 3.21 -9.41 5.80
N GLN A 88 3.71 -10.17 4.83
CA GLN A 88 5.14 -10.26 4.49
C GLN A 88 5.51 -9.39 3.29
N ALA A 89 4.60 -8.55 2.79
CA ALA A 89 4.90 -7.62 1.71
C ALA A 89 6.03 -6.66 2.12
N THR A 90 7.01 -6.46 1.23
CA THR A 90 8.09 -5.48 1.44
C THR A 90 7.58 -4.06 1.28
N PHE A 91 6.54 -3.87 0.47
CA PHE A 91 5.98 -2.55 0.17
C PHE A 91 4.50 -2.47 0.51
N ASP A 92 4.08 -1.33 1.07
CA ASP A 92 2.69 -1.07 1.43
C ASP A 92 1.73 -1.02 0.23
N PHE A 93 2.24 -0.85 -0.99
CA PHE A 93 1.42 -0.82 -2.21
C PHE A 93 0.96 -2.21 -2.68
N ASP A 94 1.60 -3.28 -2.20
CA ASP A 94 1.20 -4.66 -2.53
C ASP A 94 -0.11 -5.04 -1.80
N ASN A 95 -0.39 -4.38 -0.68
CA ASN A 95 -1.63 -4.52 0.08
C ASN A 95 -2.72 -3.63 -0.52
N ILE A 96 -3.48 -4.21 -1.46
CA ILE A 96 -4.54 -3.51 -2.19
C ILE A 96 -5.88 -3.81 -1.55
N MET A 97 -6.59 -2.79 -1.08
CA MET A 97 -8.00 -2.93 -0.69
C MET A 97 -8.82 -2.05 -1.60
N LYS A 98 -9.73 -2.62 -2.40
CA LYS A 98 -10.63 -1.88 -3.29
C LYS A 98 -12.06 -2.31 -3.05
N LEU A 99 -12.87 -1.35 -2.59
CA LEU A 99 -14.31 -1.45 -2.56
C LEU A 99 -14.87 -0.56 -3.67
N SER A 100 -15.75 -1.09 -4.50
CA SER A 100 -16.43 -0.32 -5.53
C SER A 100 -17.93 -0.56 -5.45
N TYR A 101 -18.68 0.52 -5.30
CA TYR A 101 -20.12 0.56 -5.41
C TYR A 101 -20.50 1.28 -6.70
N ALA A 102 -21.26 0.60 -7.56
CA ALA A 102 -21.67 1.07 -8.86
C ALA A 102 -23.21 1.10 -8.90
N SER A 103 -23.79 2.30 -8.87
CA SER A 103 -25.24 2.51 -8.95
C SER A 103 -25.74 2.65 -10.39
N ASP A 104 -24.84 2.88 -11.33
CA ASP A 104 -25.09 3.02 -12.77
C ASP A 104 -25.67 1.77 -13.43
N ALA A 105 -25.36 0.58 -12.91
CA ALA A 105 -25.78 -0.70 -13.50
C ALA A 105 -27.31 -0.95 -13.49
N PHE A 106 -28.11 -0.14 -12.75
CA PHE A 106 -29.56 -0.35 -12.60
C PHE A 106 -30.42 0.89 -12.81
N SER A 107 -29.87 2.11 -12.75
CA SER A 107 -30.61 3.36 -12.91
C SER A 107 -29.75 4.37 -13.66
N GLU A 108 -30.11 4.65 -14.92
CA GLU A 108 -29.42 5.65 -15.74
C GLU A 108 -29.53 7.06 -15.13
N ASP A 109 -30.62 7.31 -14.37
CA ASP A 109 -30.96 8.58 -13.74
C ASP A 109 -30.26 8.82 -12.40
N ASP A 110 -29.48 7.87 -11.89
CA ASP A 110 -28.80 8.05 -10.60
C ASP A 110 -27.68 9.10 -10.72
N ILE A 111 -27.73 10.10 -9.83
CA ILE A 111 -26.72 11.15 -9.71
C ILE A 111 -25.38 10.56 -9.28
N ILE A 112 -25.41 9.59 -8.37
CA ILE A 112 -24.21 8.86 -7.93
C ILE A 112 -23.93 7.79 -8.97
N LYS A 113 -22.74 7.81 -9.58
CA LYS A 113 -22.32 6.78 -10.55
C LYS A 113 -21.49 5.70 -9.87
N THR A 114 -20.37 6.11 -9.26
CA THR A 114 -19.47 5.18 -8.60
C THR A 114 -18.97 5.74 -7.27
N ILE A 115 -18.89 4.90 -6.25
CA ILE A 115 -18.19 5.17 -5.01
C ILE A 115 -17.09 4.11 -4.88
N GLU A 116 -15.84 4.52 -4.91
CA GLU A 116 -14.68 3.66 -4.68
C GLU A 116 -14.07 4.00 -3.32
N ALA A 117 -13.63 2.99 -2.56
CA ALA A 117 -12.90 3.18 -1.32
C ALA A 117 -11.68 2.26 -1.24
N GLY A 118 -10.64 2.72 -0.54
CA GLY A 118 -9.34 2.08 -0.44
C GLY A 118 -8.39 2.57 -1.53
N ASN A 119 -7.79 1.67 -2.30
CA ASN A 119 -6.83 1.99 -3.35
C ASN A 119 -7.57 2.54 -4.59
N VAL A 120 -7.54 3.85 -4.73
CA VAL A 120 -8.17 4.60 -5.82
C VAL A 120 -7.12 5.27 -6.70
N SER A 121 -7.50 5.58 -7.93
CA SER A 121 -6.68 6.35 -8.86
C SER A 121 -7.49 7.45 -9.50
N LEU A 122 -6.83 8.59 -9.73
CA LEU A 122 -7.41 9.75 -10.39
C LEU A 122 -6.54 10.18 -11.57
N PRO A 123 -6.58 9.45 -12.70
CA PRO A 123 -5.90 9.90 -13.90
C PRO A 123 -6.60 11.14 -14.44
N LEU A 124 -5.86 12.25 -14.57
CA LEU A 124 -6.33 13.48 -15.21
C LEU A 124 -5.81 13.52 -16.65
N LYS A 125 -6.65 13.96 -17.59
CA LYS A 125 -6.32 14.03 -19.03
C LYS A 125 -5.46 15.25 -19.41
N GLY A 126 -5.08 16.10 -18.45
CA GLY A 126 -4.29 17.31 -18.69
C GLY A 126 -2.79 17.05 -18.65
N SER A 127 -2.03 17.79 -19.46
CA SER A 127 -0.56 17.75 -19.46
C SER A 127 0.07 18.58 -18.34
N LEU A 128 -0.61 19.63 -17.85
CA LEU A 128 -0.09 20.55 -16.83
C LEU A 128 -0.27 20.02 -15.40
N ILE A 129 -1.35 19.30 -15.12
CA ILE A 129 -1.62 18.70 -13.81
C ILE A 129 -1.73 17.20 -14.02
N THR A 130 -0.65 16.50 -13.69
CA THR A 130 -0.66 15.04 -13.71
C THR A 130 -1.47 14.52 -12.54
N GLY A 131 -2.50 13.72 -12.82
CA GLY A 131 -3.33 13.10 -11.79
C GLY A 131 -2.52 12.19 -10.87
N ALA A 132 -2.92 12.12 -9.59
CA ALA A 132 -2.27 11.27 -8.61
C ALA A 132 -2.69 9.81 -8.79
N GLN A 133 -1.71 8.91 -8.73
CA GLN A 133 -1.86 7.48 -8.85
C GLN A 133 -1.58 6.82 -7.49
N SER A 134 -2.22 5.68 -7.22
CA SER A 134 -2.06 4.92 -5.97
C SER A 134 -2.38 5.73 -4.71
N LEU A 135 -3.62 6.20 -4.64
CA LEU A 135 -4.17 6.93 -3.51
C LEU A 135 -4.92 5.95 -2.60
N PHE A 136 -4.78 6.08 -1.28
CA PHE A 136 -5.61 5.36 -0.32
C PHE A 136 -6.65 6.30 0.26
N GLY A 137 -7.93 6.09 -0.07
CA GLY A 137 -9.02 6.96 0.39
C GLY A 137 -10.35 6.64 -0.25
N VAL A 138 -11.21 7.65 -0.35
CA VAL A 138 -12.55 7.54 -0.93
C VAL A 138 -12.63 8.41 -2.18
N LYS A 139 -13.19 7.84 -3.24
CA LYS A 139 -13.46 8.50 -4.51
C LYS A 139 -14.93 8.37 -4.85
N THR A 140 -15.55 9.47 -5.23
CA THR A 140 -16.96 9.51 -5.63
C THR A 140 -17.08 10.18 -6.98
N GLN A 141 -17.89 9.58 -7.86
CA GLN A 141 -18.23 10.15 -9.16
C GLN A 141 -19.72 10.45 -9.19
N LEU A 142 -20.03 11.72 -9.43
CA LEU A 142 -21.38 12.24 -9.54
C LEU A 142 -21.59 12.78 -10.95
N GLN A 143 -22.75 12.52 -11.54
CA GLN A 143 -23.12 13.04 -12.85
C GLN A 143 -24.47 13.75 -12.75
N PHE A 144 -24.46 15.06 -13.00
CA PHE A 144 -25.67 15.89 -13.06
C PHE A 144 -25.96 16.22 -14.53
N GLY A 145 -26.70 15.34 -15.20
CA GLY A 145 -26.94 15.44 -16.64
C GLY A 145 -25.63 15.39 -17.44
N ARG A 146 -25.14 16.54 -17.89
CA ARG A 146 -23.88 16.69 -18.65
C ARG A 146 -22.67 17.08 -17.79
N LEU A 147 -22.89 17.44 -16.51
CA LEU A 147 -21.82 17.81 -15.58
C LEU A 147 -21.29 16.56 -14.88
N TYR A 148 -19.98 16.29 -15.02
CA TYR A 148 -19.29 15.23 -14.29
C TYR A 148 -18.47 15.84 -13.16
N LEU A 149 -18.79 15.47 -11.92
CA LEU A 149 -18.07 15.87 -10.73
C LEU A 149 -17.41 14.64 -10.11
N THR A 150 -16.08 14.65 -10.05
CA THR A 150 -15.32 13.59 -9.36
C THR A 150 -14.69 14.18 -8.10
N GLY A 151 -15.05 13.65 -6.95
CA GLY A 151 -14.45 13.98 -5.66
C GLY A 151 -13.49 12.89 -5.21
N VAL A 152 -12.32 13.25 -4.69
CA VAL A 152 -11.37 12.31 -4.10
C VAL A 152 -10.84 12.90 -2.79
N ALA A 153 -10.96 12.13 -1.71
CA ALA A 153 -10.36 12.43 -0.42
C ALA A 153 -9.46 11.25 -0.04
N SER A 154 -8.15 11.44 -0.09
CA SER A 154 -7.20 10.33 0.02
C SER A 154 -5.83 10.76 0.50
N GLN A 155 -5.12 9.81 1.14
CA GLN A 155 -3.71 9.90 1.42
C GLN A 155 -2.93 9.29 0.24
N GLN A 156 -1.94 10.04 -0.28
CA GLN A 156 -1.06 9.53 -1.32
C GLN A 156 -0.06 8.54 -0.70
N LYS A 157 -0.01 7.32 -1.23
CA LYS A 157 0.89 6.25 -0.77
C LYS A 157 2.11 6.03 -1.68
N SER A 158 2.27 6.83 -2.73
CA SER A 158 3.33 6.65 -3.74
C SER A 158 4.18 7.89 -3.91
N ASP A 159 5.50 7.70 -3.91
CA ASP A 159 6.48 8.73 -4.23
C ASP A 159 6.84 8.69 -5.72
N ARG A 160 6.67 9.83 -6.40
CA ARG A 160 7.02 9.96 -7.81
C ARG A 160 8.52 10.21 -7.94
N LYS A 161 9.26 9.26 -8.51
CA LYS A 161 10.64 9.47 -8.96
C LYS A 161 10.67 9.72 -10.47
N GLU A 162 11.07 10.92 -10.86
CA GLU A 162 11.30 11.28 -12.26
C GLU A 162 12.77 11.03 -12.60
N ILE A 163 13.04 10.01 -13.42
CA ILE A 163 14.40 9.71 -13.88
C ILE A 163 14.54 10.32 -15.28
N GLN A 164 15.42 11.31 -15.42
CA GLN A 164 15.72 11.88 -16.73
C GLN A 164 16.75 11.02 -17.46
N ILE A 165 16.28 10.28 -18.47
CA ILE A 165 17.13 9.49 -19.35
C ILE A 165 17.39 10.32 -20.60
N LYS A 166 18.63 10.80 -20.79
CA LYS A 166 19.04 11.53 -21.99
C LYS A 166 19.92 10.61 -22.84
N GLY A 167 19.51 10.33 -24.09
CA GLY A 167 20.36 9.62 -25.07
C GLY A 167 20.62 8.13 -24.78
N GLY A 168 19.75 7.45 -24.02
CA GLY A 168 19.86 6.00 -23.77
C GLY A 168 20.68 5.60 -22.55
N SER A 169 21.18 6.56 -21.76
CA SER A 169 21.84 6.30 -20.48
C SER A 169 21.23 7.14 -19.36
N GLN A 170 21.17 6.56 -18.15
CA GLN A 170 20.72 7.24 -16.95
C GLN A 170 21.79 8.26 -16.53
N VAL A 171 21.56 9.54 -16.81
CA VAL A 171 22.47 10.61 -16.37
C VAL A 171 22.10 10.96 -14.92
N GLN A 172 22.91 10.49 -13.96
CA GLN A 172 22.82 10.94 -12.58
C GLN A 172 23.78 12.12 -12.39
N THR A 173 23.25 13.29 -12.07
CA THR A 173 24.08 14.45 -11.72
C THR A 173 24.63 14.22 -10.32
N TYR A 174 25.95 14.25 -10.17
CA TYR A 174 26.61 14.24 -8.87
C TYR A 174 27.22 15.62 -8.63
N GLU A 175 27.08 16.11 -7.42
CA GLU A 175 27.79 17.28 -6.91
C GLU A 175 28.76 16.74 -5.86
N VAL A 176 30.06 16.91 -6.09
CA VAL A 176 31.11 16.47 -5.17
C VAL A 176 31.81 17.72 -4.69
N PHE A 177 31.71 17.99 -3.39
CA PHE A 177 32.42 19.12 -2.79
C PHE A 177 33.90 18.75 -2.57
N ALA A 178 34.78 19.76 -2.61
CA ALA A 178 36.23 19.53 -2.54
C ALA A 178 36.71 19.00 -1.17
N ASP A 179 35.87 19.10 -0.14
CA ASP A 179 36.08 18.62 1.22
C ASP A 179 35.53 17.20 1.47
N GLU A 180 34.64 16.69 0.61
CA GLU A 180 34.16 15.30 0.64
C GLU A 180 35.22 14.35 0.07
N TYR A 181 36.32 14.21 0.80
CA TYR A 181 37.32 13.18 0.55
C TYR A 181 36.91 11.86 1.22
N ASP A 182 37.05 10.74 0.51
CA ASP A 182 36.76 9.40 1.03
C ASP A 182 37.87 8.94 1.99
N GLU A 183 37.74 9.33 3.26
CA GLU A 183 38.69 9.00 4.32
C GLU A 183 38.80 7.48 4.52
N ASN A 184 40.02 6.98 4.71
CA ASN A 184 40.32 5.57 5.03
C ASN A 184 39.86 4.52 4.00
N ARG A 185 39.53 4.91 2.76
CA ARG A 185 39.23 3.95 1.69
C ARG A 185 40.43 3.68 0.77
N HIS A 186 41.24 4.70 0.52
CA HIS A 186 42.41 4.60 -0.36
C HIS A 186 43.70 4.64 0.47
N PHE A 187 44.40 3.50 0.54
CA PHE A 187 45.69 3.40 1.21
C PHE A 187 46.82 3.36 0.17
N CYS A 188 47.78 4.27 0.31
CA CYS A 188 49.02 4.21 -0.46
C CYS A 188 50.04 3.35 0.28
N PHE A 189 50.43 2.22 -0.32
CA PHE A 189 51.32 1.23 0.30
C PHE A 189 52.80 1.64 0.36
N LEU A 190 53.24 2.63 -0.44
CA LEU A 190 54.63 3.09 -0.48
C LEU A 190 54.70 4.63 -0.51
N THR A 191 55.60 5.20 0.28
CA THR A 191 55.90 6.64 0.28
C THR A 191 56.41 7.12 -1.08
N SER A 192 57.10 6.27 -1.85
CA SER A 192 57.58 6.59 -3.20
C SER A 192 56.46 6.71 -4.24
N THR A 193 55.34 5.99 -4.07
CA THR A 193 54.22 6.01 -5.02
C THR A 193 53.36 7.27 -4.91
N VAL A 194 53.32 7.91 -3.73
CA VAL A 194 52.57 9.17 -3.50
C VAL A 194 53.14 10.32 -4.32
N ASN A 195 54.47 10.46 -4.34
CA ASN A 195 55.15 11.50 -5.13
C ASN A 195 54.97 11.27 -6.64
N CYS A 196 54.95 10.02 -7.10
CA CYS A 196 54.81 9.70 -8.51
C CYS A 196 53.40 9.99 -9.04
N LEU A 197 52.35 9.76 -8.23
CA LEU A 197 50.96 10.08 -8.60
C LEU A 197 50.76 11.60 -8.75
N ASN A 198 51.32 12.39 -7.84
CA ASN A 198 51.20 13.85 -7.83
C ASN A 198 51.94 14.49 -9.03
N LEU A 199 53.11 13.94 -9.40
CA LEU A 199 53.85 14.35 -10.60
C LEU A 199 53.12 14.00 -11.91
N ARG A 200 52.46 12.83 -11.99
CA ARG A 200 51.67 12.46 -13.18
C ARG A 200 50.41 13.31 -13.33
N CYS A 201 49.71 13.61 -12.24
CA CYS A 201 48.45 14.37 -12.26
C CYS A 201 48.65 15.81 -12.77
N LYS A 202 49.82 16.42 -12.49
CA LYS A 202 50.22 17.74 -13.00
C LYS A 202 50.31 17.83 -14.53
N THR A 203 50.41 16.70 -15.23
CA THR A 203 50.54 16.65 -16.70
C THR A 203 49.19 16.63 -17.42
N TYR A 204 48.09 16.31 -16.73
CA TYR A 204 46.75 16.19 -17.32
C TYR A 204 45.86 17.42 -17.11
N LEU A 205 46.28 18.39 -16.28
CA LEU A 205 45.63 19.69 -16.10
C LEU A 205 46.41 20.76 -16.90
N LYS A 206 46.28 20.71 -18.22
CA LYS A 206 46.42 21.91 -19.06
C LYS A 206 45.05 22.14 -19.69
N PHE A 207 44.50 23.32 -19.41
CA PHE A 207 43.26 23.85 -19.98
C PHE A 207 43.29 23.86 -21.51
#